data_AF-A0A7Y6YKB5-F1
#
_entry.id   AF-A0A7Y6YKB5-F1
#
_cell.length_a   1.000
_cell.length_b   1.000
_cell.length_c   1.000
_cell.angle_alpha   90.00
_cell.angle_beta   90.00
_cell.angle_gamma   90.00
#
_symmetry.space_group_name_H-M   'P 1'
#
loop_
_entity.id
_entity.type
_entity.pdbx_description
1 polymer ?
#
loop_
_entity_poly.entity_id
_entity_poly.type
_entity_poly.pdbx_seq_one_letter_code
_entity_poly.pdbx_strand_id
1 'polypeptide(L)'
;EHDGKLTLLDQNEIITPNPFFRLFATANTVGLGDTTGLYHGTQQINQAQMDRWSLVSTLNYLSHDAECAIVLSKAPHYNTEKGRKTISQMVTVADLTRTAFMNGDLSTVMSPRTVINWAQNAEIFRNVGYAFRLSFLNKCDELERQTVAEFYQRCFDEELPESAASVSLG
;
A
#
# COMPACT_ATOMS: atom_id res chain seq x y z
N GLU A 1 -1.52 25.75 25.40
CA GLU A 1 -0.05 25.59 25.47
C GLU A 1 0.58 26.62 24.56
N HIS A 2 1.32 27.59 25.10
CA HIS A 2 1.86 28.71 24.31
C HIS A 2 3.40 28.67 24.21
N ASP A 3 4.09 27.83 25.00
CA ASP A 3 5.56 27.77 25.10
C ASP A 3 6.18 26.41 24.70
N GLY A 4 5.37 25.38 24.43
CA GLY A 4 5.84 24.05 24.00
C GLY A 4 6.73 23.28 25.01
N LYS A 5 6.85 23.76 26.26
CA LYS A 5 7.66 23.13 27.30
C LYS A 5 6.98 21.89 27.86
N LEU A 6 7.76 20.84 28.10
CA LEU A 6 7.31 19.61 28.75
C LEU A 6 7.80 19.61 30.20
N THR A 7 6.87 19.53 31.15
CA THR A 7 7.20 19.46 32.58
C THR A 7 7.15 18.01 33.06
N LEU A 8 8.25 17.52 33.62
CA LEU A 8 8.36 16.23 34.28
C LEU A 8 8.19 16.44 35.79
N LEU A 9 6.95 16.28 36.28
CA LEU A 9 6.59 16.56 37.68
C LEU A 9 7.27 15.62 38.68
N ASP A 10 7.53 14.37 38.27
CA ASP A 10 8.22 13.34 39.04
C ASP A 10 9.71 13.67 39.26
N GLN A 11 10.32 14.35 38.29
CA GLN A 11 11.74 14.73 38.28
C GLN A 11 11.96 16.21 38.60
N ASN A 12 10.87 16.98 38.75
CA ASN A 12 10.88 18.43 38.95
C ASN A 12 11.71 19.17 37.87
N GLU A 13 11.65 18.68 36.63
CA GLU A 13 12.42 19.18 35.49
C GLU A 13 11.50 19.78 34.43
N ILE A 14 11.96 20.86 33.78
CA ILE A 14 11.29 21.48 32.63
C ILE A 14 12.16 21.29 31.40
N ILE A 15 11.68 20.47 30.46
CA ILE A 15 12.33 20.26 29.18
C ILE A 15 11.87 21.36 28.22
N THR A 16 12.83 22.15 27.76
CA THR A 16 12.60 23.15 26.71
C THR A 16 12.89 22.51 25.34
N PRO A 17 11.94 22.49 24.40
CA PRO A 17 12.17 21.92 23.09
C PRO A 17 13.25 22.70 22.34
N ASN A 18 14.08 21.99 21.59
CA ASN A 18 15.05 22.62 20.69
C ASN A 18 14.33 23.51 19.65
N PRO A 19 14.90 24.66 19.22
CA PRO A 19 14.28 25.52 18.20
C PRO A 19 13.93 24.81 16.87
N PHE A 20 14.66 23.75 16.53
CA PHE A 20 14.45 22.94 15.33
C PHE A 20 13.62 21.67 15.59
N PHE A 21 13.09 21.46 16.79
CA PHE A 21 12.25 20.31 17.11
C PHE A 21 10.98 20.31 16.24
N ARG A 22 10.66 19.16 15.63
CA ARG A 22 9.45 18.93 14.84
C ARG A 22 8.87 17.57 15.19
N LEU A 23 7.55 17.48 15.28
CA LEU A 23 6.82 16.25 15.51
C LEU A 23 6.02 15.90 14.26
N PHE A 24 6.20 14.67 13.76
CA PHE A 24 5.44 14.11 12.65
C PHE A 24 4.76 12.83 13.13
N ALA A 25 3.52 12.61 12.69
CA ALA A 25 2.83 11.35 12.88
C ALA A 25 2.14 10.94 11.57
N THR A 26 1.96 9.64 11.40
CA THR A 26 1.23 9.04 10.29
C THR A 26 -0.02 8.36 10.83
N ALA A 27 -1.16 8.53 10.17
CA ALA A 27 -2.41 7.87 10.51
C ALA A 27 -3.11 7.40 9.24
N ASN A 28 -3.72 6.21 9.28
CA ASN A 28 -4.46 5.66 8.14
C ASN A 28 -5.87 6.26 8.02
N THR A 29 -6.53 6.53 9.17
CA THR A 29 -7.94 6.99 9.21
C THR A 29 -8.11 8.42 9.72
N VAL A 30 -7.02 9.21 9.78
CA VAL A 30 -7.00 10.58 10.33
C VAL A 30 -7.72 10.67 11.69
N GLY A 31 -7.65 9.60 12.49
CA GLY A 31 -8.26 9.55 13.82
C GLY A 31 -9.76 9.25 13.87
N LEU A 32 -10.42 8.98 12.74
CA LEU A 32 -11.84 8.61 12.70
C LEU A 32 -12.14 7.18 13.20
N GLY A 33 -11.10 6.39 13.45
CA GLY A 33 -11.22 4.97 13.76
C GLY A 33 -11.62 4.15 12.53
N ASP A 34 -12.07 2.92 12.76
CA ASP A 34 -12.44 1.97 11.70
C ASP A 34 -13.95 2.00 11.40
N THR A 35 -14.47 3.13 10.89
CA THR A 35 -15.92 3.24 10.60
C THR A 35 -16.38 2.38 9.43
N THR A 36 -15.45 1.93 8.59
CA THR A 36 -15.72 1.12 7.38
C THR A 36 -15.34 -0.36 7.55
N GLY A 37 -14.64 -0.73 8.62
CA GLY A 37 -14.07 -2.08 8.79
C GLY A 37 -12.79 -2.33 7.97
N LEU A 38 -12.30 -1.34 7.22
CA LEU A 38 -11.15 -1.47 6.32
C LEU A 38 -9.80 -1.39 7.07
N TYR A 39 -9.79 -0.85 8.28
CA TYR A 39 -8.58 -0.60 9.06
C TYR A 39 -8.70 -1.17 10.47
N HIS A 40 -8.80 -2.50 10.54
CA HIS A 40 -8.92 -3.23 11.79
C HIS A 40 -7.83 -2.83 12.80
N GLY A 41 -8.27 -2.58 14.04
CA GLY A 41 -7.39 -2.16 15.13
C GLY A 41 -7.06 -0.67 15.16
N THR A 42 -7.58 0.15 14.23
CA THR A 42 -7.46 1.61 14.35
C THR A 42 -8.41 2.16 15.41
N GLN A 43 -7.84 2.93 16.34
CA GLN A 43 -8.57 3.59 17.41
C GLN A 43 -8.93 5.02 17.02
N GLN A 44 -10.06 5.50 17.53
CA GLN A 44 -10.42 6.90 17.39
C GLN A 44 -9.46 7.78 18.19
N ILE A 45 -9.08 8.91 17.60
CA ILE A 45 -8.31 9.95 18.27
C ILE A 45 -9.30 11.00 18.77
N ASN A 46 -9.16 11.40 20.03
CA ASN A 46 -9.97 12.48 20.60
C ASN A 46 -9.79 13.77 19.78
N GLN A 47 -10.88 14.48 19.51
CA GLN A 47 -10.87 15.76 18.80
C GLN A 47 -9.85 16.77 19.36
N ALA A 48 -9.73 16.88 20.69
CA ALA A 48 -8.76 17.77 21.34
C ALA A 48 -7.30 17.38 21.06
N GLN A 49 -7.04 16.12 20.72
CA GLN A 49 -5.73 15.66 20.27
C GLN A 49 -5.54 15.91 18.78
N MET A 50 -6.60 15.79 17.97
CA MET A 50 -6.57 16.16 16.56
C MET A 50 -6.31 17.66 16.35
N ASP A 51 -6.91 18.53 17.16
CA ASP A 51 -6.74 19.99 17.10
C ASP A 51 -5.29 20.44 17.39
N ARG A 52 -4.44 19.56 17.95
CA ARG A 52 -3.00 19.81 18.17
C ARG A 52 -2.16 19.59 16.91
N TRP A 53 -2.71 18.93 15.89
CA TRP A 53 -2.07 18.76 14.59
C TRP A 53 -2.47 19.91 13.67
N SER A 54 -1.63 20.94 13.62
CA SER A 54 -1.88 22.15 12.82
C SER A 54 -1.82 21.93 11.31
N LEU A 55 -1.21 20.83 10.86
CA LEU A 55 -1.10 20.45 9.45
C LEU A 55 -1.46 18.97 9.29
N VAL A 56 -2.42 18.69 8.42
CA VAL A 56 -2.79 17.34 8.00
C VAL A 56 -2.61 17.25 6.50
N SER A 57 -1.70 16.38 6.05
CA SER A 57 -1.52 16.08 4.63
C SER A 57 -2.05 14.69 4.36
N THR A 58 -2.97 14.58 3.39
CA THR A 58 -3.46 13.29 2.92
C THR A 58 -2.49 12.72 1.89
N LEU A 59 -2.17 11.44 2.03
CA LEU A 59 -1.43 10.67 1.03
C LEU A 59 -2.37 9.64 0.42
N ASN A 60 -3.00 10.04 -0.68
CA ASN A 60 -3.81 9.13 -1.48
C ASN A 60 -2.93 8.32 -2.45
N TYR A 61 -3.54 7.36 -3.14
CA TYR A 61 -2.86 6.65 -4.22
C TYR A 61 -2.35 7.63 -5.27
N LEU A 62 -1.15 7.35 -5.77
CA LEU A 62 -0.48 8.18 -6.75
C LEU A 62 -1.18 8.05 -8.11
N SER A 63 -0.97 9.02 -8.99
CA SER A 63 -1.32 8.82 -10.39
C SER A 63 -0.52 7.64 -10.96
N HIS A 64 -1.12 6.97 -11.94
CA HIS A 64 -0.50 5.82 -12.63
C HIS A 64 0.94 6.11 -13.06
N ASP A 65 1.17 7.25 -13.73
CA ASP A 65 2.49 7.65 -14.23
C ASP A 65 3.49 7.92 -13.11
N ALA A 66 3.04 8.52 -12.00
CA ALA A 66 3.90 8.78 -10.85
C ALA A 66 4.33 7.49 -10.16
N GLU A 67 3.41 6.53 -10.00
CA GLU A 67 3.75 5.22 -9.45
C GLU A 67 4.68 4.44 -10.37
N CYS A 68 4.42 4.43 -11.69
CA CYS A 68 5.33 3.84 -12.68
C CYS A 68 6.75 4.43 -12.56
N ALA A 69 6.87 5.76 -12.44
CA ALA A 69 8.16 6.42 -12.26
C ALA A 69 8.86 5.99 -10.97
N ILE A 70 8.12 5.85 -9.86
CA ILE A 70 8.67 5.36 -8.59
C ILE A 70 9.15 3.92 -8.74
N VAL A 71 8.36 3.04 -9.34
CA VAL A 71 8.73 1.63 -9.53
C VAL A 71 9.98 1.53 -10.40
N LEU A 72 10.05 2.26 -11.52
CA LEU A 72 11.22 2.34 -12.38
C LEU A 72 12.46 2.89 -11.67
N SER A 73 12.30 3.83 -10.73
CA SER A 73 13.43 4.33 -9.92
C SER A 73 14.03 3.26 -9.01
N LYS A 74 13.24 2.24 -8.63
CA LYS A 74 13.66 1.12 -7.78
C LYS A 74 14.03 -0.14 -8.56
N ALA A 75 13.56 -0.26 -9.79
CA ALA A 75 13.85 -1.36 -10.70
C ALA A 75 14.31 -0.82 -12.08
N PRO A 76 15.48 -0.15 -12.14
CA PRO A 76 15.93 0.59 -13.32
C PRO A 76 16.18 -0.30 -14.55
N HIS A 77 16.36 -1.61 -14.39
CA HIS A 77 16.48 -2.56 -15.51
C HIS A 77 15.21 -2.63 -16.37
N TYR A 78 14.03 -2.28 -15.83
CA TYR A 78 12.80 -2.13 -16.60
C TYR A 78 12.75 -0.82 -17.41
N ASN A 79 13.75 0.06 -17.32
CA ASN A 79 13.80 1.32 -18.07
C ASN A 79 14.19 1.09 -19.55
N THR A 80 13.43 0.23 -20.22
CA THR A 80 13.43 -0.03 -21.65
C THR A 80 11.99 0.12 -22.15
N GLU A 81 11.77 0.22 -23.45
CA GLU A 81 10.40 0.32 -24.00
C GLU A 81 9.52 -0.86 -23.55
N LYS A 82 10.01 -2.09 -23.69
CA LYS A 82 9.32 -3.30 -23.23
C LYS A 82 9.14 -3.31 -21.71
N GLY A 83 10.18 -2.98 -20.95
CA GLY A 83 10.12 -3.02 -19.50
C GLY A 83 9.17 -1.96 -18.90
N ARG A 84 9.10 -0.77 -19.50
CA ARG A 84 8.15 0.29 -19.11
C ARG A 84 6.71 -0.15 -19.34
N LYS A 85 6.44 -0.88 -20.45
CA LYS A 85 5.12 -1.49 -20.68
C LYS A 85 4.78 -2.49 -19.58
N THR A 86 5.72 -3.37 -19.20
CA THR A 86 5.53 -4.31 -18.10
C THR A 86 5.22 -3.61 -16.78
N ILE A 87 5.98 -2.56 -16.42
CA ILE A 87 5.71 -1.79 -15.19
C ILE A 87 4.35 -1.11 -15.24
N SER A 88 3.97 -0.52 -16.37
CA SER A 88 2.64 0.07 -16.54
C SER A 88 1.54 -0.98 -16.32
N GLN A 89 1.66 -2.17 -16.91
CA GLN A 89 0.72 -3.28 -16.66
C GLN A 89 0.69 -3.70 -15.18
N MET A 90 1.84 -3.75 -14.50
CA MET A 90 1.89 -4.07 -13.06
C MET A 90 1.13 -3.03 -12.22
N VAL A 91 1.29 -1.74 -12.52
CA VAL A 91 0.57 -0.66 -11.84
C VAL A 91 -0.93 -0.71 -12.18
N THR A 92 -1.30 -1.06 -13.42
CA THR A 92 -2.72 -1.25 -13.79
C THR A 92 -3.37 -2.37 -12.98
N VAL A 93 -2.69 -3.51 -12.77
CA VAL A 93 -3.19 -4.56 -11.87
C VAL A 93 -3.39 -4.01 -10.46
N ALA A 94 -2.44 -3.22 -9.94
CA ALA A 94 -2.57 -2.60 -8.62
C ALA A 94 -3.79 -1.66 -8.55
N ASP A 95 -4.03 -0.85 -9.59
CA ASP A 95 -5.19 0.05 -9.66
C ASP A 95 -6.52 -0.71 -9.67
N LEU A 96 -6.59 -1.84 -10.39
CA LEU A 96 -7.76 -2.73 -10.38
C LEU A 96 -7.99 -3.30 -8.97
N THR A 97 -6.94 -3.78 -8.28
CA THR A 97 -7.09 -4.30 -6.91
C THR A 97 -7.53 -3.22 -5.92
N ARG A 98 -7.07 -1.97 -6.07
CA ARG A 98 -7.49 -0.83 -5.23
C ARG A 98 -8.95 -0.48 -5.48
N THR A 99 -9.39 -0.50 -6.73
CA THR A 99 -10.78 -0.25 -7.09
C THR A 99 -11.69 -1.32 -6.49
N ALA A 100 -11.32 -2.59 -6.63
CA ALA A 100 -12.06 -3.71 -6.05
C ALA A 100 -12.10 -3.65 -4.50
N PHE A 101 -10.99 -3.29 -3.87
CA PHE A 101 -10.94 -3.05 -2.42
C PHE A 101 -11.88 -1.93 -1.98
N MET A 102 -11.90 -0.80 -2.70
CA MET A 102 -12.81 0.32 -2.41
C MET A 102 -14.29 -0.05 -2.59
N ASN A 103 -14.60 -0.99 -3.48
CA ASN A 103 -15.94 -1.50 -3.69
C ASN A 103 -16.35 -2.58 -2.67
N GLY A 104 -15.40 -3.10 -1.88
CA GLY A 104 -15.63 -4.19 -0.94
C GLY A 104 -15.52 -5.60 -1.55
N ASP A 105 -15.05 -5.72 -2.80
CA ASP A 105 -14.87 -7.00 -3.50
C ASP A 105 -13.58 -7.72 -3.08
N LEU A 106 -12.59 -6.97 -2.57
CA LEU A 106 -11.34 -7.50 -2.05
C LEU A 106 -11.09 -6.98 -0.63
N SER A 107 -10.49 -7.82 0.20
CA SER A 107 -10.00 -7.48 1.55
C SER A 107 -8.52 -7.07 1.57
N THR A 108 -7.77 -7.39 0.51
CA THR A 108 -6.33 -7.12 0.42
C THR A 108 -6.02 -6.16 -0.73
N VAL A 109 -5.22 -5.12 -0.46
CA VAL A 109 -4.89 -4.06 -1.43
C VAL A 109 -3.40 -4.02 -1.80
N MET A 110 -3.08 -3.68 -3.05
CA MET A 110 -1.71 -3.47 -3.50
C MET A 110 -1.21 -2.04 -3.21
N SER A 111 -0.21 -1.95 -2.33
CA SER A 111 0.57 -0.71 -2.15
C SER A 111 1.65 -0.55 -3.24
N PRO A 112 2.20 0.65 -3.47
CA PRO A 112 3.37 0.82 -4.35
C PRO A 112 4.57 -0.05 -3.95
N ARG A 113 4.71 -0.34 -2.65
CA ARG A 113 5.74 -1.28 -2.16
C ARG A 113 5.51 -2.70 -2.67
N THR A 114 4.25 -3.14 -2.77
CA THR A 114 3.90 -4.44 -3.33
C THR A 114 4.31 -4.51 -4.81
N VAL A 115 4.06 -3.45 -5.58
CA VAL A 115 4.45 -3.37 -6.99
C VAL A 115 5.97 -3.38 -7.17
N ILE A 116 6.70 -2.64 -6.34
CA ILE A 116 8.18 -2.66 -6.33
C ILE A 116 8.71 -4.08 -6.03
N ASN A 117 8.19 -4.72 -4.98
CA ASN A 117 8.61 -6.07 -4.61
C ASN A 117 8.30 -7.07 -5.74
N TRP A 118 7.15 -6.93 -6.39
CA TRP A 118 6.78 -7.76 -7.54
C TRP A 118 7.76 -7.57 -8.70
N ALA A 119 8.07 -6.33 -9.09
CA ALA A 119 9.02 -6.04 -10.15
C ALA A 119 10.41 -6.66 -9.87
N GLN A 120 10.92 -6.50 -8.64
CA GLN A 120 12.20 -7.06 -8.21
C GLN A 120 12.19 -8.61 -8.19
N ASN A 121 11.11 -9.21 -7.69
CA ASN A 121 10.97 -10.66 -7.69
C ASN A 121 10.86 -11.22 -9.12
N ALA A 122 10.22 -10.50 -10.04
CA ALA A 122 10.11 -10.91 -11.44
C ALA A 122 11.48 -10.95 -12.12
N GLU A 123 12.41 -10.07 -11.75
CA GLU A 123 13.81 -10.12 -12.19
C GLU A 123 14.52 -11.38 -11.66
N ILE A 124 14.39 -11.65 -10.36
CA ILE A 124 15.04 -12.79 -9.68
C ILE A 124 14.54 -14.11 -10.26
N PHE A 125 13.22 -14.30 -10.34
CA PHE A 125 12.60 -15.54 -10.80
C PHE A 125 12.52 -15.64 -12.32
N ARG A 126 12.79 -14.55 -13.04
CA ARG A 126 12.63 -14.44 -14.50
C ARG A 126 11.24 -14.85 -14.98
N ASN A 127 10.23 -14.57 -14.16
CA ASN A 127 8.83 -14.92 -14.44
C ASN A 127 7.91 -13.93 -13.71
N VAL A 128 7.15 -13.15 -14.49
CA VAL A 128 6.27 -12.08 -13.99
C VAL A 128 5.09 -12.66 -13.20
N GLY A 129 4.42 -13.69 -13.73
CA GLY A 129 3.25 -14.30 -13.10
C GLY A 129 3.59 -15.05 -11.81
N TYR A 130 4.70 -15.79 -11.80
CA TYR A 130 5.19 -16.44 -10.58
C TYR A 130 5.56 -15.43 -9.50
N ALA A 131 6.26 -14.35 -9.88
CA ALA A 131 6.59 -13.28 -8.96
C ALA A 131 5.34 -12.54 -8.44
N PHE A 132 4.31 -12.35 -9.26
CA PHE A 132 3.03 -11.77 -8.84
C PHE A 132 2.39 -12.62 -7.74
N ARG A 133 2.37 -13.94 -7.96
CA ARG A 133 1.79 -14.89 -7.02
C ARG A 133 2.43 -14.80 -5.65
N LEU A 134 3.76 -14.86 -5.59
CA LEU A 134 4.51 -14.81 -4.34
C LEU A 134 4.45 -13.43 -3.68
N SER A 135 4.37 -12.36 -4.46
CA SER A 135 4.40 -11.00 -3.93
C SER A 135 3.04 -10.52 -3.43
N PHE A 136 1.94 -11.02 -4.01
CA PHE A 136 0.60 -10.55 -3.73
C PHE A 136 -0.46 -11.66 -3.64
N LEU A 137 -0.67 -12.45 -4.70
CA LEU A 137 -1.83 -13.36 -4.78
C LEU A 137 -1.94 -14.33 -3.59
N ASN A 138 -0.83 -14.86 -3.10
CA ASN A 138 -0.81 -15.78 -1.96
C ASN A 138 -1.27 -15.14 -0.64
N LYS A 139 -1.29 -13.81 -0.56
CA LYS A 139 -1.78 -13.05 0.61
C LYS A 139 -3.29 -12.79 0.56
N CYS A 140 -3.90 -12.93 -0.62
CA CYS A 140 -5.33 -12.77 -0.80
C CYS A 140 -6.09 -13.96 -0.20
N ASP A 141 -7.32 -13.70 0.24
CA ASP A 141 -8.27 -14.73 0.60
C ASP A 141 -8.49 -15.69 -0.57
N GLU A 142 -8.70 -16.97 -0.28
CA GLU A 142 -8.81 -18.00 -1.30
C GLU A 142 -9.99 -17.76 -2.26
N LEU A 143 -11.10 -17.22 -1.76
CA LEU A 143 -12.28 -16.87 -2.56
C LEU A 143 -12.02 -15.68 -3.48
N GLU A 144 -11.10 -14.78 -3.09
CA GLU A 144 -10.76 -13.57 -3.84
C GLU A 144 -9.70 -13.82 -4.93
N ARG A 145 -8.93 -14.92 -4.83
CA ARG A 145 -7.80 -15.21 -5.74
C ARG A 145 -8.22 -15.31 -7.20
N GLN A 146 -9.44 -15.80 -7.48
CA GLN A 146 -9.94 -15.88 -8.84
C GLN A 146 -10.07 -14.48 -9.45
N THR A 147 -10.73 -13.56 -8.75
CA THR A 147 -10.88 -12.16 -9.16
C THR A 147 -9.53 -11.47 -9.38
N VAL A 148 -8.57 -11.69 -8.48
CA VAL A 148 -7.22 -11.12 -8.62
C VAL A 148 -6.46 -11.72 -9.80
N ALA A 149 -6.64 -13.02 -10.07
CA ALA A 149 -6.06 -13.67 -11.24
C ALA A 149 -6.66 -13.15 -12.55
N GLU A 150 -7.96 -12.86 -12.58
CA GLU A 150 -8.62 -12.21 -13.73
C GLU A 150 -8.05 -10.81 -14.00
N PHE A 151 -7.76 -10.02 -12.96
CA PHE A 151 -7.08 -8.73 -13.13
C PHE A 151 -5.70 -8.87 -13.75
N TYR A 152 -4.93 -9.87 -13.32
CA TYR A 152 -3.64 -10.20 -13.92
C TYR A 152 -3.81 -10.59 -15.40
N GLN A 153 -4.71 -11.53 -15.70
CA GLN A 153 -4.96 -12.02 -17.05
C GLN A 153 -5.38 -10.89 -17.99
N ARG A 154 -6.25 -9.98 -17.54
CA ARG A 154 -6.68 -8.81 -18.33
C ARG A 154 -5.53 -7.86 -18.68
N CYS A 155 -4.49 -7.81 -17.86
CA CYS A 155 -3.35 -6.90 -18.07
C CYS A 155 -2.21 -7.56 -18.85
N PHE A 156 -2.01 -8.87 -18.67
CA PHE A 156 -0.85 -9.61 -19.20
C PHE A 156 -1.19 -10.62 -20.29
N ASP A 157 -2.47 -10.88 -20.55
CA ASP A 157 -2.97 -11.92 -21.48
C ASP A 157 -2.41 -13.32 -21.16
N GLU A 158 -2.10 -13.58 -19.89
CA GLU A 158 -1.51 -14.83 -19.39
C GLU A 158 -2.31 -15.36 -18.19
N GLU A 159 -2.58 -16.67 -18.17
CA GLU A 159 -3.18 -17.33 -17.02
C GLU A 159 -2.12 -17.70 -15.97
N LEU A 160 -2.52 -17.63 -14.70
CA LEU A 160 -1.69 -18.09 -13.59
C LEU A 160 -1.95 -19.60 -13.40
N PRO A 161 -0.92 -20.47 -13.49
CA PRO A 161 -1.11 -21.93 -13.50
C PRO A 161 -1.89 -22.53 -12.32
N GLU A 162 -1.95 -21.82 -11.20
CA GLU A 162 -2.55 -22.29 -9.94
C GLU A 162 -3.85 -21.55 -9.58
N SER A 163 -4.34 -20.58 -10.38
CA SER A 163 -5.61 -19.88 -10.10
C SER A 163 -6.85 -20.75 -10.39
N ALA A 164 -6.71 -21.76 -11.26
CA ALA A 164 -7.78 -22.73 -11.56
C ALA A 164 -7.58 -24.09 -10.85
N ALA A 165 -6.39 -24.37 -10.31
CA ALA A 165 -6.03 -25.71 -9.83
C ALA A 165 -6.53 -26.03 -8.42
N SER A 166 -7.03 -25.07 -7.64
CA SER A 166 -7.63 -25.32 -6.32
C SER A 166 -9.13 -25.63 -6.36
N VAL A 167 -9.81 -25.47 -7.51
CA VAL A 167 -11.26 -25.75 -7.63
C VAL A 167 -11.54 -27.24 -7.93
N SER A 168 -10.51 -28.08 -8.12
CA SER A 168 -10.67 -29.53 -8.42
C SER A 168 -10.19 -30.48 -7.31
N LEU A 169 -9.98 -29.99 -6.08
CA LEU A 169 -9.76 -30.84 -4.91
C LEU A 169 -10.74 -30.44 -3.78
N GLY A 170 -11.98 -30.91 -3.94
CA GLY A 170 -13.07 -30.81 -2.98
C GLY A 170 -14.35 -31.42 -3.54
#